data_AF-A0A2W5ESA8-F1
#
_entry.id   AF-A0A2W5ESA8-F1
#
_cell.length_a   1.000
_cell.length_b   1.000
_cell.length_c   1.000
_cell.angle_alpha   90.00
_cell.angle_beta   90.00
_cell.angle_gamma   90.00
#
_symmetry.space_group_name_H-M   'P 1'
#
loop_
_entity.id
_entity.type
_entity.pdbx_description
1 polymer ?
#
loop_
_entity_poly.entity_id
_entity_poly.type
_entity_poly.pdbx_seq_one_letter_code
_entity_poly.pdbx_strand_id
1 'polypeptide(L)'
;MKLFSSVFKSGFVRVGSILVGLVVLAIIVQLSGCAVMIPPSGGPKDSLPPILIAADPKDSALHFTGDKIVLTFDEYVQVDNAQQNLIVSPNPKKQPNVTSKLKTVTITIKDTLKPNTTYALNFGNSIKDVNEGNIFRNFTYAFSTGDHLDTDSITGKVILAQTGTIDTSLIVLLHRNLNDTAVKKTRPDYYTTLDSGGNFRLRFLPVGDYNIFVLPN
;
A
#
# COMPACT_ATOMS: atom_id res chain seq x y z
N MET A 1 -53.08 86.05 -14.26
CA MET A 1 -53.34 84.80 -13.50
C MET A 1 -52.81 83.59 -14.28
N LYS A 2 -51.48 83.44 -14.39
CA LYS A 2 -50.78 82.34 -15.10
C LYS A 2 -49.52 81.91 -14.32
N LEU A 3 -49.66 81.68 -13.02
CA LEU A 3 -48.52 81.30 -12.17
C LEU A 3 -48.78 80.10 -11.24
N PHE A 4 -49.95 79.46 -11.31
CA PHE A 4 -50.29 78.35 -10.41
C PHE A 4 -50.23 76.93 -11.00
N SER A 5 -49.97 76.76 -12.31
CA SER A 5 -49.97 75.41 -12.94
C SER A 5 -48.59 74.80 -13.23
N SER A 6 -47.49 75.56 -13.06
CA SER A 6 -46.13 75.13 -13.41
C SER A 6 -45.38 74.41 -12.27
N VAL A 7 -45.68 74.76 -11.02
CA VAL A 7 -44.93 74.27 -9.85
C VAL A 7 -45.31 72.83 -9.47
N PHE A 8 -46.53 72.38 -9.74
CA PHE A 8 -46.98 71.04 -9.36
C PHE A 8 -46.49 69.92 -10.30
N LYS A 9 -46.21 70.22 -11.57
CA LYS A 9 -45.74 69.22 -12.56
C LYS A 9 -44.26 68.86 -12.39
N SER A 10 -43.42 69.81 -11.96
CA SER A 10 -41.96 69.59 -11.84
C SER A 10 -41.57 68.77 -10.61
N GLY A 11 -42.34 68.84 -9.52
CA GLY A 11 -42.14 68.02 -8.32
C GLY A 11 -42.46 66.53 -8.55
N PHE A 12 -43.55 66.23 -9.25
CA PHE A 12 -43.98 64.84 -9.49
C PHE A 12 -43.03 64.07 -10.41
N VAL A 13 -42.47 64.73 -11.44
CA VAL A 13 -41.49 64.15 -12.36
C VAL A 13 -40.14 63.87 -11.67
N ARG A 14 -39.71 64.76 -10.76
CA ARG A 14 -38.47 64.59 -9.97
C ARG A 14 -38.59 63.45 -8.96
N VAL A 15 -39.72 63.33 -8.26
CA VAL A 15 -39.97 62.24 -7.32
C VAL A 15 -40.06 60.88 -8.03
N GLY A 16 -40.72 60.81 -9.19
CA GLY A 16 -40.78 59.59 -10.00
C GLY A 16 -39.41 59.11 -10.47
N SER A 17 -38.53 60.04 -10.85
CA SER A 17 -37.17 59.72 -11.32
C SER A 17 -36.26 59.21 -10.20
N ILE A 18 -36.41 59.74 -8.99
CA ILE A 18 -35.69 59.25 -7.79
C ILE A 18 -36.20 57.86 -7.39
N LEU A 19 -37.51 57.63 -7.47
CA LEU A 19 -38.10 56.32 -7.16
C LEU A 19 -37.62 55.25 -8.15
N VAL A 20 -37.58 55.56 -9.44
CA VAL A 20 -37.03 54.67 -10.48
C VAL A 20 -35.55 54.41 -10.24
N GLY A 21 -34.77 55.43 -9.88
CA GLY A 21 -33.35 55.27 -9.52
C GLY A 21 -33.14 54.32 -8.33
N LEU A 22 -33.95 54.44 -7.28
CA LEU A 22 -33.90 53.55 -6.10
C LEU A 22 -34.32 52.12 -6.43
N VAL A 23 -35.32 51.94 -7.29
CA VAL A 23 -35.75 50.61 -7.76
C VAL A 23 -34.65 49.95 -8.60
N VAL A 24 -34.01 50.69 -9.51
CA VAL A 24 -32.89 50.18 -10.32
C VAL A 24 -31.70 49.81 -9.43
N LEU A 25 -31.38 50.64 -8.43
CA LEU A 25 -30.31 50.35 -7.47
C LEU A 25 -30.62 49.11 -6.61
N ALA A 26 -31.87 48.96 -6.15
CA ALA A 26 -32.31 47.78 -5.41
C ALA A 26 -32.22 46.49 -6.25
N ILE A 27 -32.51 46.57 -7.55
CA ILE A 27 -32.36 45.44 -8.48
C ILE A 27 -30.89 45.06 -8.67
N ILE A 28 -29.97 46.04 -8.77
CA ILE A 28 -28.53 45.78 -8.93
C ILE A 28 -27.95 45.09 -7.69
N VAL A 29 -28.38 45.48 -6.49
CA VAL A 29 -27.91 44.86 -5.23
C VAL A 29 -28.40 43.42 -5.06
N GLN A 30 -29.51 43.03 -5.71
CA GLN A 30 -30.00 41.65 -5.67
C GLN A 30 -29.33 40.70 -6.70
N LEU A 31 -28.51 41.23 -7.62
CA LEU A 31 -27.79 40.42 -8.61
C LEU A 31 -26.38 39.97 -8.14
N SER A 32 -25.95 40.36 -6.93
CA SER A 32 -24.74 39.80 -6.32
C SER A 32 -25.01 38.41 -5.76
N GLY A 33 -25.18 37.42 -6.65
CA GLY A 33 -25.19 36.01 -6.28
C GLY A 33 -23.81 35.59 -5.77
N CYS A 34 -23.75 35.08 -4.55
CA CYS A 34 -22.56 34.41 -4.03
C CYS A 34 -22.27 33.18 -4.90
N ALA A 35 -21.22 33.23 -5.73
CA ALA A 35 -20.71 32.05 -6.40
C ALA A 35 -20.09 31.13 -5.33
N VAL A 36 -20.76 30.03 -5.02
CA VAL A 36 -20.19 28.97 -4.19
C VAL A 36 -19.07 28.32 -5.00
N MET A 37 -17.82 28.43 -4.53
CA MET A 37 -16.71 27.67 -5.09
C MET A 37 -16.92 26.19 -4.74
N ILE A 38 -17.55 25.46 -5.66
CA ILE A 38 -17.58 24.01 -5.62
C ILE A 38 -16.28 23.56 -6.31
N PRO A 39 -15.39 22.81 -5.63
CA PRO A 39 -14.22 22.25 -6.29
C PRO A 39 -14.71 21.40 -7.47
N PRO A 40 -14.01 21.44 -8.62
CA PRO A 40 -14.41 20.63 -9.77
C PRO A 40 -14.55 19.18 -9.32
N SER A 41 -15.63 18.50 -9.70
CA SER A 41 -15.75 17.07 -9.47
C SER A 41 -14.57 16.40 -10.19
N GLY A 42 -13.69 15.76 -9.43
CA GLY A 42 -12.58 15.00 -9.99
C GLY A 42 -13.06 13.88 -10.91
N GLY A 43 -12.11 13.27 -11.62
CA GLY A 43 -12.37 12.03 -12.34
C GLY A 43 -12.76 10.89 -11.38
N PRO A 44 -13.17 9.73 -11.93
CA PRO A 44 -13.37 8.54 -11.12
C PRO A 44 -12.10 8.20 -10.35
N LYS A 45 -12.27 7.75 -9.10
CA LYS A 45 -11.17 7.30 -8.24
C LYS A 45 -10.42 6.16 -8.91
N ASP A 46 -9.09 6.20 -8.90
CA ASP A 46 -8.28 5.07 -9.34
C ASP A 46 -8.29 3.95 -8.28
N SER A 47 -8.42 2.72 -8.75
CA SER A 47 -8.50 1.51 -7.92
C SER A 47 -7.48 0.45 -8.31
N LEU A 48 -6.66 0.71 -9.34
CA LEU A 48 -5.65 -0.22 -9.81
C LEU A 48 -4.40 -0.13 -8.92
N PRO A 49 -3.80 -1.26 -8.53
CA PRO A 49 -2.51 -1.27 -7.84
C PRO A 49 -1.36 -1.00 -8.81
N PRO A 50 -0.19 -0.54 -8.31
CA PRO A 50 0.98 -0.33 -9.13
C PRO A 50 1.50 -1.66 -9.70
N ILE A 51 2.14 -1.60 -10.86
CA ILE A 51 2.65 -2.77 -11.59
C ILE A 51 4.17 -2.74 -11.62
N LEU A 52 4.80 -3.87 -11.30
CA LEU A 52 6.25 -4.04 -11.45
C LEU A 52 6.62 -4.10 -12.94
N ILE A 53 7.39 -3.13 -13.42
CA ILE A 53 7.87 -3.07 -14.81
C ILE A 53 9.27 -3.63 -14.99
N ALA A 54 10.11 -3.56 -13.96
CA ALA A 54 11.47 -4.08 -14.00
C ALA A 54 11.99 -4.43 -12.61
N ALA A 55 12.87 -5.42 -12.55
CA ALA A 55 13.66 -5.73 -11.36
C ALA A 55 15.12 -5.88 -11.76
N ASP A 56 16.02 -5.31 -10.97
CA ASP A 56 17.47 -5.47 -11.09
C ASP A 56 18.05 -5.93 -9.75
N PRO A 57 18.52 -7.19 -9.64
CA PRO A 57 18.48 -8.21 -10.68
C PRO A 57 17.06 -8.65 -11.01
N LYS A 58 16.89 -9.28 -12.18
CA LYS A 58 15.61 -9.82 -12.63
C LYS A 58 15.04 -10.76 -11.55
N ASP A 59 13.72 -10.76 -11.40
CA ASP A 59 13.06 -11.76 -10.57
C ASP A 59 13.42 -13.17 -11.03
N SER A 60 13.57 -14.07 -10.05
CA SER A 60 14.02 -15.44 -10.27
C SER A 60 15.45 -15.54 -10.83
N ALA A 61 16.30 -14.54 -10.55
CA ALA A 61 17.71 -14.57 -10.92
C ALA A 61 18.48 -15.68 -10.19
N LEU A 62 19.48 -16.23 -10.86
CA LEU A 62 20.44 -17.18 -10.32
C LEU A 62 21.78 -16.48 -10.07
N HIS A 63 22.68 -17.14 -9.34
CA HIS A 63 24.04 -16.64 -9.08
C HIS A 63 24.09 -15.23 -8.50
N PHE A 64 23.11 -14.86 -7.68
CA PHE A 64 23.08 -13.54 -7.08
C PHE A 64 24.22 -13.38 -6.07
N THR A 65 25.08 -12.37 -6.28
CA THR A 65 26.22 -12.06 -5.42
C THR A 65 26.18 -10.65 -4.84
N GLY A 66 25.16 -9.87 -5.18
CA GLY A 66 25.02 -8.48 -4.74
C GLY A 66 24.43 -8.35 -3.33
N ASP A 67 24.22 -7.11 -2.91
CA ASP A 67 23.51 -6.76 -1.68
C ASP A 67 22.29 -5.86 -1.94
N LYS A 68 22.03 -5.53 -3.20
CA LYS A 68 21.01 -4.57 -3.61
C LYS A 68 20.09 -5.15 -4.66
N ILE A 69 18.79 -4.95 -4.45
CA ILE A 69 17.74 -5.26 -5.41
C ILE A 69 16.93 -3.97 -5.63
N VAL A 70 16.66 -3.66 -6.89
CA VAL A 70 15.94 -2.47 -7.32
C VAL A 70 14.70 -2.90 -8.10
N LEU A 71 13.54 -2.59 -7.56
CA LEU A 71 12.25 -2.85 -8.18
C LEU A 71 11.70 -1.54 -8.75
N THR A 72 11.35 -1.52 -10.03
CA THR A 72 10.81 -0.34 -10.71
C THR A 72 9.37 -0.60 -11.11
N PHE A 73 8.51 0.38 -10.85
CA PHE A 73 7.07 0.35 -11.09
C PHE A 73 6.66 1.33 -12.19
N ASP A 74 5.45 1.16 -12.73
CA ASP A 74 4.87 2.05 -13.73
C ASP A 74 4.42 3.40 -13.17
N GLU A 75 4.15 3.47 -11.87
CA GLU A 75 3.74 4.69 -11.15
C GLU A 75 4.54 4.97 -9.87
N TYR A 76 4.25 6.08 -9.20
CA TYR A 76 4.91 6.43 -7.94
C TYR A 76 4.43 5.52 -6.82
N VAL A 77 5.38 4.91 -6.12
CA VAL A 77 5.12 3.96 -5.05
C VAL A 77 5.76 4.42 -3.75
N GLN A 78 5.13 4.02 -2.66
CA GLN A 78 5.66 4.17 -1.31
C GLN A 78 5.67 2.82 -0.61
N VAL A 79 6.62 2.68 0.31
CA VAL A 79 6.77 1.49 1.14
C VAL A 79 6.28 1.81 2.55
N ASP A 80 5.26 1.09 3.00
CA ASP A 80 4.61 1.27 4.29
C ASP A 80 4.83 0.04 5.18
N ASN A 81 5.23 0.26 6.43
CA ASN A 81 5.43 -0.78 7.45
C ASN A 81 6.21 -2.01 6.95
N ALA A 82 7.26 -1.80 6.15
CA ALA A 82 8.07 -2.90 5.59
C ALA A 82 8.67 -3.78 6.68
N GLN A 83 9.08 -3.20 7.81
CA GLN A 83 9.67 -3.98 8.90
C GLN A 83 8.68 -4.99 9.52
N GLN A 84 7.38 -4.69 9.49
CA GLN A 84 6.32 -5.56 10.02
C GLN A 84 5.80 -6.54 8.97
N ASN A 85 5.67 -6.11 7.72
CA ASN A 85 4.99 -6.88 6.67
C ASN A 85 5.94 -7.67 5.76
N LEU A 86 7.22 -7.29 5.67
CA LEU A 86 8.19 -8.01 4.86
C LEU A 86 8.57 -9.33 5.54
N ILE A 87 8.26 -10.43 4.86
CA ILE A 87 8.70 -11.76 5.26
C ILE A 87 9.81 -12.20 4.32
N VAL A 88 10.99 -12.43 4.88
CA VAL A 88 12.16 -12.92 4.15
C VAL A 88 12.38 -14.39 4.49
N SER A 89 12.50 -15.21 3.44
CA SER A 89 12.74 -16.65 3.52
C SER A 89 14.04 -17.00 2.79
N PRO A 90 15.01 -17.69 3.41
CA PRO A 90 15.08 -18.03 4.82
C PRO A 90 15.13 -16.81 5.73
N ASN A 91 14.68 -16.97 6.98
CA ASN A 91 14.62 -15.91 7.97
C ASN A 91 16.03 -15.38 8.31
N PRO A 92 16.34 -14.11 7.96
CA PRO A 92 17.67 -13.55 8.21
C PRO A 92 17.83 -13.18 9.69
N LYS A 93 19.08 -13.10 10.14
CA LYS A 93 19.42 -12.52 11.45
C LYS A 93 19.24 -11.01 11.43
N LYS A 94 19.51 -10.37 10.28
CA LYS A 94 19.34 -8.94 10.04
C LYS A 94 18.36 -8.72 8.89
N GLN A 95 17.22 -8.12 9.19
CA GLN A 95 16.25 -7.78 8.15
C GLN A 95 16.85 -6.78 7.15
N PRO A 96 16.51 -6.89 5.85
CA PRO A 96 16.97 -5.95 4.85
C PRO A 96 16.33 -4.57 5.09
N ASN A 97 17.03 -3.53 4.63
CA ASN A 97 16.46 -2.19 4.60
C ASN A 97 15.69 -2.01 3.29
N VAL A 98 14.41 -1.64 3.36
CA VAL A 98 13.56 -1.37 2.21
C VAL A 98 13.20 0.11 2.19
N THR A 99 13.53 0.76 1.08
CA THR A 99 13.26 2.19 0.86
C THR A 99 12.53 2.39 -0.46
N SER A 100 11.78 3.46 -0.58
CA SER A 100 11.13 3.85 -1.84
C SER A 100 11.52 5.27 -2.23
N LYS A 101 11.61 5.50 -3.54
CA LYS A 101 11.82 6.83 -4.13
C LYS A 101 11.20 6.85 -5.52
N LEU A 102 10.24 7.77 -5.73
CA LEU A 102 9.51 7.90 -6.99
C LEU A 102 8.89 6.55 -7.40
N LYS A 103 9.30 5.99 -8.54
CA LYS A 103 8.80 4.70 -9.07
C LYS A 103 9.59 3.49 -8.60
N THR A 104 10.50 3.65 -7.64
CA THR A 104 11.49 2.63 -7.33
C THR A 104 11.44 2.21 -5.87
N VAL A 105 11.46 0.91 -5.62
CA VAL A 105 11.71 0.30 -4.30
C VAL A 105 13.10 -0.31 -4.30
N THR A 106 13.96 0.12 -3.37
CA THR A 106 15.31 -0.41 -3.19
C THR A 106 15.37 -1.25 -1.93
N ILE A 107 15.78 -2.50 -2.08
CA ILE A 107 16.05 -3.42 -1.00
C ILE A 107 17.56 -3.54 -0.84
N THR A 108 18.06 -3.28 0.37
CA THR A 108 19.47 -3.47 0.72
C THR A 108 19.57 -4.58 1.75
N ILE A 109 20.15 -5.71 1.34
CA ILE A 109 20.43 -6.88 2.17
C ILE A 109 21.49 -6.50 3.21
N LYS A 110 21.26 -6.89 4.46
CA LYS A 110 22.12 -6.55 5.60
C LYS A 110 22.79 -7.77 6.24
N ASP A 111 22.36 -8.97 5.88
CA ASP A 111 22.90 -10.22 6.38
C ASP A 111 23.76 -10.91 5.32
N THR A 112 24.56 -11.89 5.74
CA THR A 112 25.36 -12.70 4.82
C THR A 112 24.48 -13.74 4.14
N LEU A 113 24.48 -13.75 2.81
CA LEU A 113 23.76 -14.76 2.04
C LEU A 113 24.47 -16.11 2.13
N LYS A 114 23.70 -17.17 2.33
CA LYS A 114 24.17 -18.55 2.30
C LYS A 114 24.40 -18.97 0.86
N PRO A 115 25.45 -19.77 0.57
CA PRO A 115 25.65 -20.32 -0.77
C PRO A 115 24.53 -21.31 -1.13
N ASN A 116 24.25 -21.49 -2.42
CA ASN A 116 23.27 -22.46 -2.94
C ASN A 116 21.91 -22.39 -2.22
N THR A 117 21.40 -21.17 -2.03
CA THR A 117 20.18 -20.94 -1.26
C THR A 117 19.24 -20.02 -2.03
N THR A 118 17.98 -20.44 -2.12
CA THR A 118 16.90 -19.61 -2.64
C THR A 118 16.45 -18.63 -1.58
N TYR A 119 16.33 -17.36 -1.96
CA TYR A 119 15.79 -16.29 -1.15
C TYR A 119 14.47 -15.79 -1.74
N ALA A 120 13.46 -15.61 -0.90
CA ALA A 120 12.17 -15.06 -1.26
C ALA A 120 11.78 -13.93 -0.31
N LEU A 121 11.37 -12.80 -0.88
CA LEU A 121 10.99 -11.58 -0.18
C LEU A 121 9.51 -11.33 -0.46
N ASN A 122 8.65 -11.67 0.49
CA ASN A 122 7.22 -11.44 0.41
C ASN A 122 6.89 -10.09 1.06
N PHE A 123 6.38 -9.15 0.26
CA PHE A 123 6.10 -7.78 0.70
C PHE A 123 4.74 -7.63 1.38
N GLY A 124 3.89 -8.66 1.37
CA GLY A 124 2.56 -8.61 1.97
C GLY A 124 1.74 -7.42 1.45
N ASN A 125 1.53 -6.43 2.32
CA ASN A 125 0.79 -5.20 2.02
C ASN A 125 1.67 -3.92 2.00
N SER A 126 3.00 -4.06 1.92
CA SER A 126 3.90 -2.92 2.10
C SER A 126 4.05 -1.98 0.92
N ILE A 127 3.85 -2.46 -0.31
CA ILE A 127 4.01 -1.61 -1.49
C ILE A 127 2.63 -1.10 -1.90
N LYS A 128 2.48 0.21 -2.00
CA LYS A 128 1.25 0.87 -2.44
C LYS A 128 1.58 2.08 -3.30
N ASP A 129 0.66 2.49 -4.16
CA ASP A 129 0.82 3.75 -4.87
C ASP A 129 0.73 4.96 -3.91
N VAL A 130 1.18 6.10 -4.39
CA VAL A 130 1.19 7.35 -3.61
C VAL A 130 -0.14 8.10 -3.66
N ASN A 131 -0.94 7.93 -4.70
CA ASN A 131 -2.12 8.76 -4.98
C ASN A 131 -3.36 8.28 -4.21
N GLU A 132 -3.74 7.01 -4.39
CA GLU A 132 -4.96 6.39 -3.86
C GLU A 132 -4.67 5.29 -2.83
N GLY A 133 -3.41 4.86 -2.71
CA GLY A 133 -2.96 3.88 -1.70
C GLY A 133 -3.41 2.44 -2.00
N ASN A 134 -3.66 2.13 -3.27
CA ASN A 134 -3.89 0.79 -3.79
C ASN A 134 -2.65 -0.08 -3.55
N ILE A 135 -2.87 -1.18 -2.82
CA ILE A 135 -1.80 -2.07 -2.35
C ILE A 135 -1.45 -3.08 -3.45
N PHE A 136 -0.15 -3.25 -3.72
CA PHE A 136 0.38 -4.32 -4.56
C PHE A 136 0.49 -5.63 -3.77
N ARG A 137 -0.66 -6.29 -3.61
CA ARG A 137 -0.85 -7.48 -2.77
C ARG A 137 -0.12 -8.69 -3.33
N ASN A 138 0.25 -9.61 -2.43
CA ASN A 138 0.77 -10.95 -2.75
C ASN A 138 2.06 -10.94 -3.60
N PHE A 139 2.79 -9.83 -3.59
CA PHE A 139 4.03 -9.72 -4.34
C PHE A 139 5.18 -10.40 -3.59
N THR A 140 5.86 -11.32 -4.27
CA THR A 140 7.07 -11.99 -3.79
C THR A 140 8.16 -11.86 -4.84
N TYR A 141 9.31 -11.33 -4.45
CA TYR A 141 10.52 -11.33 -5.25
C TYR A 141 11.42 -12.50 -4.84
N ALA A 142 11.95 -13.25 -5.79
CA ALA A 142 12.82 -14.39 -5.50
C ALA A 142 14.15 -14.34 -6.28
N PHE A 143 15.19 -14.91 -5.69
CA PHE A 143 16.49 -15.12 -6.33
C PHE A 143 17.23 -16.30 -5.70
N SER A 144 18.28 -16.80 -6.34
CA SER A 144 19.16 -17.82 -5.79
C SER A 144 20.61 -17.36 -5.80
N THR A 145 21.36 -17.74 -4.77
CA THR A 145 22.83 -17.66 -4.77
C THR A 145 23.51 -18.82 -5.49
N GLY A 146 22.74 -19.85 -5.89
CA GLY A 146 23.23 -21.02 -6.62
C GLY A 146 22.63 -21.13 -8.03
N ASP A 147 22.67 -22.36 -8.55
CA ASP A 147 22.32 -22.69 -9.94
C ASP A 147 20.82 -22.97 -10.17
N HIS A 148 20.01 -22.96 -9.11
CA HIS A 148 18.58 -23.25 -9.19
C HIS A 148 17.77 -22.51 -8.13
N LEU A 149 16.46 -22.44 -8.35
CA LEU A 149 15.48 -22.01 -7.36
C LEU A 149 14.79 -23.23 -6.77
N ASP A 150 14.65 -23.23 -5.46
CA ASP A 150 13.78 -24.12 -4.74
C ASP A 150 12.32 -23.78 -5.08
N THR A 151 11.51 -24.80 -5.35
CA THR A 151 10.12 -24.60 -5.82
C THR A 151 9.07 -25.17 -4.86
N ASP A 152 9.49 -25.93 -3.86
CA ASP A 152 8.54 -26.63 -3.00
C ASP A 152 7.79 -25.66 -2.10
N SER A 153 6.62 -26.11 -1.67
CA SER A 153 5.72 -25.31 -0.85
C SER A 153 5.00 -26.15 0.17
N ILE A 154 4.77 -25.56 1.33
CA ILE A 154 3.90 -26.11 2.37
C ILE A 154 2.72 -25.16 2.53
N THR A 155 1.51 -25.69 2.43
CA THR A 155 0.26 -24.95 2.55
C THR A 155 -0.66 -25.64 3.54
N GLY A 156 -1.50 -24.87 4.23
CA GLY A 156 -2.51 -25.44 5.11
C GLY A 156 -3.45 -24.39 5.67
N LYS A 157 -4.27 -24.81 6.63
CA LYS A 157 -5.23 -23.96 7.34
C LYS A 157 -5.07 -24.15 8.84
N VAL A 158 -5.06 -23.04 9.57
CA VAL A 158 -5.01 -23.01 11.04
C VAL A 158 -6.39 -22.66 11.58
N ILE A 159 -6.84 -23.46 12.55
CA ILE A 159 -8.10 -23.26 13.28
C ILE A 159 -7.79 -23.48 14.76
N LEU A 160 -8.28 -22.59 15.62
CA LEU A 160 -8.15 -22.76 17.07
C LEU A 160 -9.00 -23.96 17.52
N ALA A 161 -8.36 -24.94 18.14
CA ALA A 161 -9.05 -26.15 18.59
C ALA A 161 -10.10 -25.87 19.68
N GLN A 162 -9.88 -24.83 20.50
CA GLN A 162 -10.75 -24.48 21.62
C GLN A 162 -12.08 -23.87 21.18
N THR A 163 -12.05 -23.05 20.12
CA THR A 163 -13.20 -22.23 19.70
C THR A 163 -13.71 -22.60 18.31
N GLY A 164 -12.92 -23.32 17.51
CA GLY A 164 -13.18 -23.54 16.08
C GLY A 164 -13.03 -22.27 15.23
N THR A 165 -12.53 -21.16 15.80
CA THR A 165 -12.40 -19.87 15.10
C THR A 165 -11.00 -19.69 14.51
N ILE A 166 -10.88 -18.71 13.61
CA ILE A 166 -9.61 -18.29 13.04
C ILE A 166 -9.05 -17.16 13.89
N ASP A 167 -7.75 -17.23 14.21
CA ASP A 167 -6.99 -16.15 14.80
C ASP A 167 -5.82 -15.80 13.87
N THR A 168 -5.96 -14.67 13.16
CA THR A 168 -4.97 -14.22 12.18
C THR A 168 -3.72 -13.61 12.80
N SER A 169 -3.66 -13.46 14.13
CA SER A 169 -2.46 -13.03 14.85
C SER A 169 -1.43 -14.14 15.01
N LEU A 170 -1.81 -15.39 14.74
CA LEU A 170 -0.91 -16.54 14.76
C LEU A 170 0.01 -16.54 13.52
N ILE A 171 1.19 -17.14 13.70
CA ILE A 171 2.17 -17.38 12.64
C ILE A 171 2.52 -18.86 12.57
N VAL A 172 2.90 -19.30 11.38
CA VAL A 172 3.39 -20.65 11.11
C VAL A 172 4.89 -20.60 10.95
N LEU A 173 5.58 -21.46 11.70
CA LEU A 173 7.04 -21.55 11.76
C LEU A 173 7.51 -22.90 11.24
N LEU A 174 8.61 -22.91 10.48
CA LEU A 174 9.33 -24.12 10.11
C LEU A 174 10.74 -24.11 10.70
N HIS A 175 11.12 -25.24 11.32
CA HIS A 175 12.49 -25.52 11.74
C HIS A 175 13.04 -26.73 11.00
N ARG A 176 14.24 -26.59 10.43
CA ARG A 176 15.03 -27.72 9.92
C ARG A 176 15.72 -28.49 11.04
N ASN A 177 15.92 -27.87 12.20
CA ASN A 177 16.38 -28.55 13.40
C ASN A 177 15.23 -29.37 14.00
N LEU A 178 15.31 -30.70 13.84
CA LEU A 178 14.25 -31.63 14.24
C LEU A 178 14.18 -31.88 15.76
N ASN A 179 15.08 -31.30 16.56
CA ASN A 179 14.98 -31.39 18.02
C ASN A 179 13.76 -30.63 18.54
N ASP A 180 12.96 -31.24 19.42
CA ASP A 180 11.75 -30.63 19.99
C ASP A 180 11.99 -29.28 20.69
N THR A 181 13.21 -29.05 21.17
CA THR A 181 13.57 -27.79 21.85
C THR A 181 13.90 -26.63 20.89
N ALA A 182 13.99 -26.89 19.57
CA ALA A 182 14.37 -25.89 18.57
C ALA A 182 13.45 -24.68 18.57
N VAL A 183 12.13 -24.90 18.70
CA VAL A 183 11.11 -23.84 18.74
C VAL A 183 11.31 -22.83 19.89
N LYS A 184 11.94 -23.25 20.99
CA LYS A 184 12.23 -22.38 22.14
C LYS A 184 13.63 -21.77 22.12
N LYS A 185 14.60 -22.43 21.48
CA LYS A 185 16.03 -22.11 21.60
C LYS A 185 16.61 -21.42 20.37
N THR A 186 15.96 -21.54 19.22
CA THR A 186 16.49 -21.10 17.93
C THR A 186 15.47 -20.27 17.18
N ARG A 187 15.93 -19.39 16.29
CA ARG A 187 15.05 -18.69 15.36
C ARG A 187 14.54 -19.69 14.31
N PRO A 188 13.28 -19.56 13.84
CA PRO A 188 12.76 -20.40 12.77
C PRO A 188 13.52 -20.14 11.48
N ASP A 189 13.73 -21.19 10.69
CA ASP A 189 14.37 -21.09 9.38
C ASP A 189 13.45 -20.40 8.37
N TYR A 190 12.15 -20.65 8.48
CA TYR A 190 11.09 -20.05 7.65
C TYR A 190 9.87 -19.74 8.50
N TYR A 191 9.12 -18.71 8.14
CA TYR A 191 7.84 -18.40 8.77
C TYR A 191 6.89 -17.72 7.78
N THR A 192 5.60 -17.75 8.09
CA THR A 192 4.56 -17.01 7.37
C THR A 192 3.41 -16.62 8.30
N THR A 193 2.63 -15.63 7.90
CA THR A 193 1.36 -15.25 8.55
C THR A 193 0.18 -15.98 7.92
N LEU A 194 -0.98 -15.84 8.57
CA LEU A 194 -2.27 -16.35 8.08
C LEU A 194 -3.02 -15.28 7.28
N ASP A 195 -3.78 -15.71 6.28
CA ASP A 195 -4.79 -14.86 5.65
C ASP A 195 -6.07 -14.75 6.51
N SER A 196 -7.06 -13.98 6.06
CA SER A 196 -8.34 -13.81 6.77
C SER A 196 -9.16 -15.09 6.90
N GLY A 197 -8.87 -16.11 6.08
CA GLY A 197 -9.47 -17.43 6.13
C GLY A 197 -8.69 -18.43 6.99
N GLY A 198 -7.59 -18.00 7.64
CA GLY A 198 -6.70 -18.86 8.42
C GLY A 198 -5.78 -19.73 7.56
N ASN A 199 -5.70 -19.47 6.26
CA ASN A 199 -4.82 -20.23 5.37
C ASN A 199 -3.40 -19.66 5.43
N PHE A 200 -2.42 -20.53 5.22
CA PHE A 200 -1.02 -20.15 5.13
C PHE A 200 -0.34 -20.82 3.95
N ARG A 201 0.73 -20.20 3.48
CA ARG A 201 1.55 -20.71 2.38
C ARG A 201 3.00 -20.29 2.54
N LEU A 202 3.89 -21.27 2.72
CA LEU A 202 5.33 -21.10 2.55
C LEU A 202 5.72 -21.61 1.16
N ARG A 203 6.57 -20.87 0.44
CA ARG A 203 7.05 -21.20 -0.92
C ARG A 203 8.56 -21.08 -0.94
N PHE A 204 9.17 -21.58 -2.01
CA PHE A 204 10.62 -21.54 -2.21
C PHE A 204 11.36 -22.29 -1.09
N LEU A 205 10.79 -23.42 -0.67
CA LEU A 205 11.38 -24.28 0.34
C LEU A 205 12.32 -25.28 -0.33
N PRO A 206 13.56 -25.44 0.15
CA PRO A 206 14.40 -26.54 -0.30
C PRO A 206 13.81 -27.87 0.14
N VAL A 207 14.12 -28.93 -0.61
CA VAL A 207 13.73 -30.29 -0.23
C VAL A 207 14.34 -30.64 1.14
N GLY A 208 13.51 -31.19 2.03
CA GLY A 208 13.98 -31.69 3.32
C GLY A 208 12.87 -31.86 4.35
N ASP A 209 13.29 -32.30 5.53
CA ASP A 209 12.40 -32.49 6.68
C ASP A 209 12.30 -31.19 7.50
N TYR A 210 11.09 -30.94 7.99
CA TYR A 210 10.76 -29.75 8.78
C TYR A 210 9.83 -30.12 9.94
N ASN A 211 10.12 -29.56 11.11
CA ASN A 211 9.11 -29.46 12.16
C ASN A 211 8.29 -28.17 11.94
N ILE A 212 6.97 -28.31 11.96
CA ILE A 212 6.01 -27.21 11.82
C ILE A 212 5.41 -26.84 13.17
N PHE A 213 5.36 -25.54 13.47
CA PHE A 213 4.74 -25.01 14.68
C PHE A 213 3.82 -23.85 14.35
N VAL A 214 2.82 -23.62 15.20
CA VAL A 214 1.92 -22.47 15.11
C VAL A 214 1.93 -21.77 16.46
N LEU A 215 2.30 -20.49 16.48
CA LEU A 215 2.46 -19.68 17.69
C LEU A 215 1.89 -18.27 17.49
N PRO A 216 1.58 -17.52 18.56
CA PRO A 216 1.35 -16.08 18.47
C PRO A 216 2.60 -15.36 17.92
N ASN A 217 2.39 -14.31 17.10
CA ASN A 217 3.45 -13.47 16.55
C ASN A 217 4.19 -12.64 17.61
#